data_AF-A0AA96MY90-F1
#
_entry.id   AF-A0AA96MY90-F1
#
_cell.length_a   1.000
_cell.length_b   1.000
_cell.length_c   1.000
_cell.angle_alpha   90.00
_cell.angle_beta   90.00
_cell.angle_gamma   90.00
#
_symmetry.space_group_name_H-M   'P 1'
#
loop_
_entity.id
_entity.type
_entity.pdbx_description
1 polymer ?
#
loop_
_entity_poly.entity_id
_entity_poly.type
_entity_poly.pdbx_seq_one_letter_code
_entity_poly.pdbx_strand_id
1 'polypeptide(L)'
;MTLSTQFITMLAMIGMGSFFGAALDTYNRFLKRSNRKSWIVFINDILFWVVQGLAIFYILFIVNRGELRFYIFIALLCGFAAYQSLFKGLYLRLLEIVISLIVAIYRFVLKLFHYMIYKPIRGLILAVIYFLLMIKKGLFALLKLIFKIIIVICKVILLPFKWLLLLLWKVLPKGLKKSVEKIYNRMAGVSKKIKNNITKWITILKKYKK
;
A
#
# COMPACT_ATOMS: atom_id res chain seq x y z
N MET A 1 -5.42 -20.03 -65.42
CA MET A 1 -4.87 -18.97 -64.54
C MET A 1 -4.23 -17.89 -65.40
N THR A 2 -4.49 -16.61 -65.13
CA THR A 2 -3.79 -15.50 -65.80
C THR A 2 -2.46 -15.23 -65.09
N LEU A 3 -1.47 -14.69 -65.80
CA LEU A 3 -0.17 -14.32 -65.21
C LEU A 3 -0.33 -13.41 -63.98
N SER A 4 -1.28 -12.48 -64.06
CA SER A 4 -1.60 -11.55 -62.97
C SER A 4 -2.04 -12.27 -61.68
N THR A 5 -2.87 -13.31 -61.79
CA THR A 5 -3.26 -14.13 -60.62
C THR A 5 -2.06 -14.81 -59.98
N GLN A 6 -1.11 -15.31 -60.78
CA GLN A 6 0.10 -15.95 -60.25
C GLN A 6 0.98 -14.95 -59.49
N PHE A 7 1.20 -13.74 -60.03
CA PHE A 7 1.94 -12.69 -59.33
C PHE A 7 1.28 -12.28 -58.00
N ILE A 8 -0.04 -12.11 -57.99
CA ILE A 8 -0.79 -11.78 -56.76
C ILE A 8 -0.67 -12.91 -55.74
N THR A 9 -0.78 -14.17 -56.17
CA THR A 9 -0.56 -15.32 -55.27
C THR A 9 0.86 -15.31 -54.69
N MET A 10 1.88 -15.03 -55.49
CA MET A 10 3.26 -15.00 -55.02
C MET A 10 3.49 -13.90 -53.99
N LEU A 11 3.00 -12.68 -54.25
CA LEU A 11 3.09 -11.56 -53.31
C LEU A 11 2.31 -11.83 -52.02
N ALA A 12 1.11 -12.41 -52.11
CA ALA A 12 0.32 -12.78 -50.94
C ALA A 12 1.05 -13.83 -50.07
N MET A 13 1.73 -14.80 -50.70
CA MET A 13 2.49 -15.83 -49.98
C MET A 13 3.77 -15.28 -49.36
N ILE A 14 4.45 -14.33 -50.01
CA ILE A 14 5.57 -13.58 -49.42
C ILE A 14 5.08 -12.78 -48.21
N GLY A 15 3.95 -12.07 -48.35
CA GLY A 15 3.32 -11.33 -47.26
C GLY A 15 2.97 -12.24 -46.07
N MET A 16 2.44 -13.44 -46.34
CA MET A 16 2.14 -14.41 -45.29
C MET A 16 3.38 -15.04 -44.66
N GLY A 17 4.45 -15.27 -45.42
CA GLY A 17 5.74 -15.67 -44.87
C GLY A 17 6.30 -14.62 -43.91
N SER A 18 6.17 -13.33 -44.27
CA SER A 18 6.57 -12.23 -43.39
C SER A 18 5.70 -12.14 -42.15
N PHE A 19 4.36 -12.26 -42.30
CA PHE A 19 3.43 -12.28 -41.18
C PHE A 19 3.69 -13.46 -40.25
N PHE A 20 4.01 -14.64 -40.80
CA PHE A 20 4.39 -15.81 -40.03
C PHE A 20 5.62 -15.53 -39.16
N GLY A 21 6.66 -14.91 -39.74
CA GLY A 21 7.85 -14.50 -38.99
C GLY A 21 7.54 -13.55 -37.85
N ALA A 22 6.70 -12.54 -38.11
CA ALA A 22 6.24 -11.60 -37.08
C ALA A 22 5.48 -12.31 -35.96
N ALA A 23 4.48 -13.14 -36.31
CA ALA A 23 3.66 -13.88 -35.36
C ALA A 23 4.50 -14.84 -34.50
N LEU A 24 5.50 -15.49 -35.09
CA LEU A 24 6.41 -16.39 -34.38
C LEU A 24 7.30 -15.63 -33.37
N ASP A 25 7.82 -14.46 -33.73
CA ASP A 25 8.57 -13.61 -32.81
C ASP A 25 7.68 -13.08 -31.67
N THR A 26 6.44 -12.66 -31.96
CA THR A 26 5.45 -12.28 -30.93
C THR A 26 5.22 -13.45 -29.98
N TYR A 27 4.89 -14.61 -30.55
CA TYR A 27 4.59 -15.83 -29.81
C TYR A 27 5.73 -16.21 -28.87
N ASN A 28 6.96 -16.27 -29.37
CA ASN A 28 8.14 -16.57 -28.56
C ASN A 28 8.35 -15.58 -27.41
N ARG A 29 8.10 -14.29 -27.63
CA ARG A 29 8.26 -13.25 -26.59
C ARG A 29 7.20 -13.34 -25.50
N PHE A 30 5.95 -13.67 -25.85
CA PHE A 30 4.87 -13.85 -24.88
C PHE A 30 4.96 -15.17 -24.12
N LEU A 31 5.40 -16.24 -24.77
CA LEU A 31 5.41 -17.57 -24.17
C LEU A 31 6.49 -17.73 -23.09
N LYS A 32 7.56 -16.88 -23.08
CA LYS A 32 8.69 -16.91 -22.12
C LYS A 32 8.99 -18.34 -21.63
N ARG A 33 9.47 -19.17 -22.56
CA ARG A 33 9.60 -20.63 -22.46
C ARG A 33 10.19 -21.16 -21.14
N SER A 34 11.11 -20.41 -20.52
CA SER A 34 11.76 -20.79 -19.26
C SER A 34 10.86 -20.76 -18.02
N ASN A 35 9.73 -20.03 -18.04
CA ASN A 35 8.89 -19.83 -16.85
C ASN A 35 7.54 -20.57 -16.90
N ARG A 36 7.24 -21.28 -17.99
CA ARG A 36 5.93 -21.92 -18.21
C ARG A 36 6.07 -23.45 -18.20
N LYS A 37 5.05 -24.13 -17.66
CA LYS A 37 5.01 -25.59 -17.63
C LYS A 37 5.04 -26.15 -19.06
N SER A 38 5.85 -27.20 -19.27
CA SER A 38 6.07 -27.81 -20.60
C SER A 38 4.78 -28.15 -21.35
N TRP A 39 3.76 -28.67 -20.64
CA TRP A 39 2.45 -28.98 -21.22
C TRP A 39 1.72 -27.78 -21.83
N ILE A 40 1.83 -26.61 -21.20
CA ILE A 40 1.18 -25.38 -21.70
C ILE A 40 1.91 -24.90 -22.96
N VAL A 41 3.23 -24.99 -22.99
CA VAL A 41 4.04 -24.67 -24.18
C VAL A 41 3.67 -25.59 -25.33
N PHE A 42 3.55 -26.89 -25.07
CA PHE A 42 3.19 -27.88 -26.09
C PHE A 42 1.80 -27.64 -26.71
N ILE A 43 0.77 -27.38 -25.89
CA ILE A 43 -0.58 -27.08 -26.39
C ILE A 43 -0.58 -25.80 -27.21
N ASN A 44 0.10 -24.75 -26.74
CA ASN A 44 0.17 -23.49 -27.48
C ASN A 44 0.97 -23.63 -28.78
N ASP A 45 2.02 -24.44 -28.81
CA ASP A 45 2.80 -24.71 -30.02
C ASP A 45 1.92 -25.39 -31.07
N ILE A 46 1.17 -26.44 -30.68
CA ILE A 46 0.22 -27.12 -31.58
C ILE A 46 -0.82 -26.12 -32.10
N LEU A 47 -1.42 -25.33 -31.21
CA LEU A 47 -2.44 -24.37 -31.59
C LEU A 47 -1.89 -23.31 -32.56
N PHE A 48 -0.67 -22.82 -32.31
CA PHE A 48 0.00 -21.86 -33.18
C PHE A 48 0.24 -22.43 -34.58
N TRP A 49 0.78 -23.65 -34.68
CA TRP A 49 1.02 -24.31 -35.97
C TRP A 49 -0.29 -24.58 -36.73
N VAL A 50 -1.35 -25.00 -36.04
CA VAL A 50 -2.68 -25.22 -36.64
C VAL A 50 -3.26 -23.90 -37.16
N VAL A 51 -3.28 -22.86 -36.34
CA VAL A 51 -3.80 -21.54 -36.74
C VAL A 51 -3.03 -20.99 -37.93
N GLN A 52 -1.70 -21.13 -37.92
CA GLN A 52 -0.88 -20.64 -39.02
C GLN A 52 -1.10 -21.44 -40.31
N GLY A 53 -1.14 -22.78 -40.22
CA GLY A 53 -1.43 -23.63 -41.37
C GLY A 53 -2.77 -23.30 -41.99
N LEU A 54 -3.80 -23.10 -41.16
CA LEU A 54 -5.13 -22.68 -41.60
C LEU A 54 -5.12 -21.28 -42.21
N ALA A 55 -4.39 -20.32 -41.64
CA ALA A 55 -4.29 -18.96 -42.17
C ALA A 55 -3.63 -18.94 -43.57
N ILE A 56 -2.52 -19.68 -43.73
CA ILE A 56 -1.83 -19.81 -45.03
C ILE A 56 -2.76 -20.48 -46.05
N PHE A 57 -3.42 -21.57 -45.66
CA PHE A 57 -4.34 -22.29 -46.53
C PHE A 57 -5.55 -21.42 -46.93
N TYR A 58 -6.11 -20.66 -46.00
CA TYR A 58 -7.24 -19.77 -46.25
C TYR A 58 -6.89 -18.68 -47.27
N ILE A 59 -5.73 -18.05 -47.13
CA ILE A 59 -5.27 -17.04 -48.09
C ILE A 59 -4.95 -17.67 -49.44
N LEU A 60 -4.38 -18.88 -49.45
CA LEU A 60 -4.17 -19.63 -50.67
C LEU A 60 -5.50 -20.00 -51.36
N PHE A 61 -6.53 -20.32 -50.58
CA PHE A 61 -7.87 -20.61 -51.07
C PHE A 61 -8.51 -19.39 -51.74
N ILE A 62 -8.39 -18.20 -51.13
CA ILE A 62 -8.93 -16.96 -51.71
C ILE A 62 -8.22 -16.61 -53.02
N VAL A 63 -6.89 -16.66 -53.05
CA VAL A 63 -6.12 -16.08 -54.16
C VAL A 63 -5.87 -17.09 -55.29
N ASN A 64 -5.75 -18.38 -54.96
CA ASN A 64 -5.39 -19.44 -55.90
C ASN A 64 -6.42 -20.59 -55.95
N ARG A 65 -7.62 -20.41 -55.38
CA ARG A 65 -8.63 -21.48 -55.23
C ARG A 65 -8.10 -22.74 -54.54
N GLY A 66 -7.01 -22.63 -53.77
CA GLY A 66 -6.42 -23.74 -53.04
C GLY A 66 -5.48 -24.63 -53.86
N GLU A 67 -5.07 -24.21 -55.07
CA GLU A 67 -4.05 -24.95 -55.82
C GLU A 67 -2.69 -24.84 -55.14
N LEU A 68 -2.24 -25.95 -54.54
CA LEU A 68 -0.91 -26.08 -53.96
C LEU A 68 0.11 -26.38 -55.07
N ARG A 69 1.05 -25.46 -55.27
CA ARG A 69 2.14 -25.57 -56.25
C ARG A 69 3.48 -25.27 -55.56
N PHE A 70 4.56 -25.85 -56.07
CA PHE A 70 5.86 -25.79 -55.40
C PHE A 70 6.41 -24.36 -55.20
N TYR A 71 6.15 -23.45 -56.15
CA TYR A 71 6.61 -22.05 -56.04
C TYR A 71 5.97 -21.28 -54.88
N ILE A 72 4.81 -21.71 -54.36
CA ILE A 72 4.17 -21.09 -53.19
C ILE A 72 5.02 -21.29 -51.93
N PHE A 73 5.61 -22.48 -51.78
CA PHE A 73 6.51 -22.76 -50.65
C PHE A 73 7.77 -21.91 -50.74
N ILE A 74 8.33 -21.73 -51.94
CA ILE A 74 9.48 -20.85 -52.16
C ILE A 74 9.13 -19.39 -51.83
N ALA A 75 7.97 -18.91 -52.28
CA ALA A 75 7.49 -17.56 -51.98
C ALA A 75 7.31 -17.34 -50.46
N LEU A 76 6.79 -18.34 -49.75
CA LEU A 76 6.58 -18.28 -48.31
C LEU A 76 7.91 -18.29 -47.53
N LEU A 77 8.86 -19.15 -47.93
CA LEU A 77 10.21 -19.17 -47.37
C LEU A 77 10.96 -17.85 -47.65
N CYS A 78 10.80 -17.30 -48.85
CA CYS A 78 11.38 -16.02 -49.24
C CYS A 78 10.80 -14.87 -48.40
N GLY A 79 9.49 -14.83 -48.20
CA GLY A 79 8.84 -13.86 -47.31
C GLY A 79 9.31 -13.97 -45.87
N PHE A 80 9.40 -15.19 -45.34
CA PHE A 80 9.93 -15.42 -44.00
C PHE A 80 11.39 -14.96 -43.86
N ALA A 81 12.25 -15.29 -44.84
CA ALA A 81 13.65 -14.86 -44.85
C ALA A 81 13.78 -13.33 -44.96
N ALA A 82 12.95 -12.68 -45.79
CA ALA A 82 12.88 -11.23 -45.91
C ALA A 82 12.48 -10.58 -44.57
N TYR A 83 11.49 -11.14 -43.88
CA TYR A 83 11.15 -10.70 -42.53
C TYR A 83 12.31 -10.83 -41.55
N GLN A 84 12.96 -12.01 -41.52
CA GLN A 84 14.06 -12.28 -40.59
C GLN A 84 15.24 -11.33 -40.78
N SER A 85 15.57 -11.00 -42.03
CA SER A 85 16.72 -10.15 -42.37
C SER A 85 16.42 -8.65 -42.23
N LEU A 86 15.27 -8.18 -42.71
CA LEU A 86 14.98 -6.75 -42.82
C LEU A 86 14.10 -6.24 -41.67
N PHE A 87 13.07 -6.99 -41.30
CA PHE A 87 11.97 -6.48 -40.47
C PHE A 87 12.08 -6.87 -39.00
N LYS A 88 12.77 -7.97 -38.68
CA LYS A 88 12.91 -8.47 -37.30
C LYS A 88 13.38 -7.41 -36.31
N GLY A 89 14.44 -6.67 -36.64
CA GLY A 89 15.00 -5.65 -35.75
C GLY A 89 14.01 -4.50 -35.49
N LEU A 90 13.31 -4.04 -36.53
CA LEU A 90 12.32 -2.98 -36.44
C LEU A 90 11.08 -3.45 -35.67
N TYR A 91 10.60 -4.66 -35.95
CA TYR A 91 9.45 -5.27 -35.29
C TYR A 91 9.69 -5.46 -33.79
N LEU A 92 10.84 -6.00 -33.39
CA LEU A 92 11.17 -6.18 -31.97
C LEU A 92 11.25 -4.86 -31.21
N ARG A 93 11.81 -3.82 -31.84
CA ARG A 93 11.87 -2.47 -31.27
C ARG A 93 10.47 -1.86 -31.11
N LEU A 94 9.62 -1.96 -32.13
CA LEU A 94 8.22 -1.52 -32.03
C LEU A 94 7.48 -2.27 -30.92
N LEU A 95 7.66 -3.58 -30.85
CA LEU A 95 7.04 -4.41 -29.82
C LEU A 95 7.50 -3.99 -28.41
N GLU A 96 8.77 -3.65 -28.23
CA GLU A 96 9.29 -3.14 -26.96
C GLU A 96 8.75 -1.75 -26.61
N ILE A 97 8.62 -0.86 -27.59
CA ILE A 97 7.98 0.44 -27.40
C ILE A 97 6.53 0.25 -26.94
N VAL A 98 5.77 -0.64 -27.60
CA VAL A 98 4.38 -0.93 -27.23
C VAL A 98 4.29 -1.51 -25.81
N ILE A 99 5.13 -2.49 -25.48
CA ILE A 99 5.15 -3.09 -24.13
C ILE A 99 5.51 -2.04 -23.09
N SER A 100 6.55 -1.23 -23.33
CA SER A 100 6.98 -0.21 -22.39
C SER A 100 5.92 0.89 -22.21
N LEU A 101 5.21 1.27 -23.27
CA LEU A 101 4.07 2.18 -23.22
C LEU A 101 2.94 1.61 -22.35
N ILE A 102 2.55 0.36 -22.56
CA ILE A 102 1.49 -0.30 -21.76
C ILE A 102 1.90 -0.34 -20.28
N VAL A 103 3.15 -0.71 -19.99
CA VAL A 103 3.67 -0.73 -18.62
C VAL A 103 3.76 0.67 -18.01
N ALA A 104 4.09 1.69 -18.81
CA ALA A 104 4.10 3.08 -18.38
C ALA A 104 2.68 3.56 -18.04
N ILE A 105 1.69 3.26 -18.88
CA ILE A 105 0.28 3.57 -18.65
C ILE A 105 -0.22 2.87 -17.39
N TYR A 106 0.05 1.58 -17.23
CA TYR A 106 -0.35 0.82 -16.05
C TYR A 106 0.25 1.42 -14.76
N ARG A 107 1.54 1.75 -14.77
CA ARG A 107 2.20 2.40 -13.63
C ARG A 107 1.66 3.80 -13.38
N PHE A 108 1.32 4.54 -14.43
CA PHE A 108 0.70 5.85 -14.33
C PHE A 108 -0.67 5.77 -13.65
N VAL A 109 -1.52 4.83 -14.08
CA VAL A 109 -2.83 4.58 -13.48
C VAL A 109 -2.70 4.20 -12.00
N LEU A 110 -1.78 3.28 -11.65
CA LEU A 110 -1.54 2.92 -10.24
C LEU A 110 -1.07 4.12 -9.40
N LYS A 111 -0.16 4.95 -9.94
CA LYS A 111 0.27 6.18 -9.26
C LYS A 111 -0.89 7.15 -9.09
N LEU A 112 -1.75 7.27 -10.09
CA LEU A 112 -2.94 8.12 -10.05
C LEU A 112 -3.87 7.66 -8.94
N PHE A 113 -4.21 6.37 -8.88
CA PHE A 113 -5.02 5.79 -7.81
C PHE A 113 -4.37 5.98 -6.43
N HIS A 114 -3.06 5.76 -6.31
CA HIS A 114 -2.35 5.96 -5.04
C HIS A 114 -2.41 7.43 -4.59
N TYR A 115 -2.17 8.39 -5.49
CA TYR A 115 -2.24 9.80 -5.14
C TYR A 115 -3.67 10.29 -4.90
N MET A 116 -4.66 9.83 -5.69
CA MET A 116 -6.06 10.25 -5.57
C MET A 116 -6.81 9.58 -4.42
N ILE A 117 -6.42 8.38 -3.99
CA ILE A 117 -7.19 7.63 -2.98
C ILE A 117 -6.41 7.52 -1.68
N TYR A 118 -5.16 7.03 -1.73
CA TYR A 118 -4.41 6.75 -0.52
C TYR A 118 -4.03 8.03 0.25
N LYS A 119 -3.55 9.07 -0.44
CA LYS A 119 -3.19 10.33 0.22
C LYS A 119 -4.37 11.06 0.88
N PRO A 120 -5.52 11.29 0.21
CA PRO A 120 -6.63 12.00 0.85
C PRO A 120 -7.27 11.20 1.98
N ILE A 121 -7.39 9.87 1.86
CA ILE A 121 -7.90 9.03 2.95
C ILE A 121 -7.00 9.14 4.19
N ARG A 122 -5.68 9.07 4.00
CA ARG A 122 -4.74 9.25 5.11
C ARG A 122 -4.86 10.66 5.72
N GLY A 123 -5.02 11.68 4.89
CA GLY A 123 -5.27 13.06 5.31
C GLY A 123 -6.53 13.19 6.16
N LEU A 124 -7.63 12.55 5.75
CA LEU A 124 -8.89 12.52 6.51
C LEU A 124 -8.73 11.82 7.87
N ILE A 125 -8.06 10.67 7.91
CA ILE A 125 -7.81 9.94 9.16
C ILE A 125 -6.98 10.80 10.13
N LEU A 126 -5.91 11.42 9.63
CA LEU A 126 -5.09 12.34 10.42
C LEU A 126 -5.92 13.52 10.93
N ALA A 127 -6.73 14.15 10.07
CA ALA A 127 -7.60 15.26 10.45
C ALA A 127 -8.57 14.88 11.57
N VAL A 128 -9.20 13.71 11.49
CA VAL A 128 -10.10 13.19 12.54
C VAL A 128 -9.35 12.96 13.85
N ILE A 129 -8.15 12.38 13.81
CA ILE A 129 -7.32 12.17 15.01
C ILE A 129 -6.95 13.51 15.67
N TYR A 130 -6.50 14.50 14.87
CA TYR A 130 -6.16 15.83 15.38
C TYR A 130 -7.39 16.53 15.98
N PHE A 131 -8.54 16.41 15.34
CA PHE A 131 -9.79 16.96 15.84
C PHE A 131 -10.16 16.36 17.21
N LEU A 132 -10.07 15.03 17.35
CA LEU A 132 -10.34 14.33 18.60
C LEU A 132 -9.36 14.74 19.72
N LEU A 133 -8.07 14.89 19.40
CA LEU A 133 -7.06 15.36 20.34
C LEU A 133 -7.31 16.81 20.77
N MET A 134 -7.76 17.66 19.86
CA MET A 134 -8.11 19.06 20.14
C MET A 134 -9.28 19.14 21.13
N ILE A 135 -10.34 18.33 20.93
CA ILE A 135 -11.48 18.25 21.85
C ILE A 135 -11.02 17.80 23.25
N LYS A 136 -10.20 16.74 23.34
CA LYS A 136 -9.68 16.24 24.63
C LYS A 136 -8.89 17.31 25.36
N LYS A 137 -8.01 18.05 24.64
CA LYS A 137 -7.25 19.16 25.23
C LYS A 137 -8.17 20.30 25.69
N GLY A 138 -9.17 20.66 24.90
CA GLY A 138 -10.15 21.68 25.26
C GLY A 138 -10.92 21.31 26.53
N LEU A 139 -11.43 20.08 26.61
CA LEU A 139 -12.13 19.58 27.77
C LEU A 139 -11.25 19.56 29.02
N PHE A 140 -10.01 19.10 28.90
CA PHE A 140 -9.06 19.11 30.01
C PHE A 140 -8.73 20.53 30.50
N ALA A 141 -8.62 21.49 29.57
CA ALA A 141 -8.40 22.90 29.93
C ALA A 141 -9.58 23.48 30.71
N LEU A 142 -10.82 23.19 30.32
CA LEU A 142 -12.02 23.59 31.06
C LEU A 142 -12.05 22.98 32.45
N LEU A 143 -11.79 21.67 32.56
CA LEU A 143 -11.76 20.97 33.84
C LEU A 143 -10.69 21.55 34.78
N LYS A 144 -9.50 21.85 34.24
CA LYS A 144 -8.40 22.49 34.99
C LYS A 144 -8.78 23.89 35.47
N LEU A 145 -9.54 24.64 34.68
CA LEU A 145 -10.04 25.97 35.05
C LEU A 145 -11.03 25.89 36.21
N ILE A 146 -12.00 24.98 36.14
CA ILE A 146 -12.96 24.72 37.22
C ILE A 146 -12.23 24.31 38.50
N PHE A 147 -11.27 23.38 38.40
CA PHE A 147 -10.50 22.92 39.55
C PHE A 147 -9.67 24.05 40.18
N LYS A 148 -9.10 24.93 39.35
CA LYS A 148 -8.38 26.14 39.82
C LYS A 148 -9.31 27.07 40.58
N ILE A 149 -10.54 27.29 40.08
CA ILE A 149 -11.55 28.11 40.75
C ILE A 149 -11.94 27.49 42.10
N ILE A 150 -12.20 26.19 42.15
CA ILE A 150 -12.54 25.48 43.40
C ILE A 150 -11.43 25.63 44.44
N ILE A 151 -10.16 25.46 44.04
CA ILE A 151 -9.02 25.62 44.95
C ILE A 151 -8.93 27.05 45.49
N VAL A 152 -9.16 28.06 44.64
CA VAL A 152 -9.15 29.47 45.06
C VAL A 152 -10.25 29.73 46.07
N ILE A 153 -11.49 29.30 45.78
CA ILE A 153 -12.62 29.45 46.71
C ILE A 153 -12.33 28.75 48.05
N CYS A 154 -11.84 27.52 47.99
CA CYS A 154 -11.49 26.75 49.18
C CYS A 154 -10.38 27.42 50.00
N LYS A 155 -9.35 27.99 49.35
CA LYS A 155 -8.32 28.79 50.03
C LYS A 155 -8.90 30.05 50.66
N VAL A 156 -9.78 30.77 49.95
CA VAL A 156 -10.43 32.00 50.44
C VAL A 156 -11.30 31.72 51.66
N ILE A 157 -11.97 30.57 51.74
CA ILE A 157 -12.76 30.15 52.91
C ILE A 157 -11.88 29.62 54.05
N LEU A 158 -10.79 28.90 53.73
CA LEU A 158 -9.88 28.37 54.75
C LEU A 158 -9.00 29.45 55.40
N LEU A 159 -8.77 30.59 54.73
CA LEU A 159 -8.04 31.74 55.28
C LEU A 159 -8.71 32.35 56.54
N PRO A 160 -9.99 32.74 56.53
CA PRO A 160 -10.69 33.22 57.72
C PRO A 160 -10.87 32.13 58.76
N PHE A 161 -11.05 30.86 58.36
CA PHE A 161 -11.11 29.74 59.30
C PHE A 161 -9.78 29.56 60.06
N LYS A 162 -8.63 29.68 59.40
CA LYS A 162 -7.32 29.67 60.08
C LYS A 162 -7.18 30.83 61.05
N TRP A 163 -7.66 32.01 60.68
CA TRP A 163 -7.63 33.20 61.54
C TRP A 163 -8.51 33.01 62.78
N LEU A 164 -9.72 32.49 62.62
CA LEU A 164 -10.63 32.09 63.71
C LEU A 164 -9.99 31.04 64.63
N LEU A 165 -9.35 30.03 64.07
CA LEU A 165 -8.69 28.97 64.83
C LEU A 165 -7.48 29.49 65.62
N LEU A 166 -6.77 30.49 65.09
CA LEU A 166 -5.66 31.16 65.76
C LEU A 166 -6.14 32.10 66.87
N LEU A 167 -7.27 32.78 66.66
CA LEU A 167 -7.94 33.57 67.69
C LEU A 167 -8.38 32.68 68.88
N LEU A 168 -9.00 31.54 68.58
CA LEU A 168 -9.34 30.51 69.58
C LEU A 168 -8.09 29.97 70.29
N TRP A 169 -6.98 29.74 69.57
CA TRP A 169 -5.70 29.28 70.17
C TRP A 169 -5.09 30.27 71.17
N LYS A 170 -5.38 31.57 71.00
CA LYS A 170 -4.92 32.63 71.90
C LYS A 170 -5.75 32.69 73.20
N VAL A 171 -7.02 32.30 73.13
CA VAL A 171 -7.98 32.34 74.26
C VAL A 171 -8.05 31.01 75.04
N LEU A 172 -7.53 29.90 74.49
CA LEU A 172 -7.60 28.57 75.10
C LEU A 172 -6.71 28.40 76.37
N PRO A 173 -7.24 27.86 77.49
CA PRO A 173 -6.49 27.59 78.72
C PRO A 173 -5.41 26.51 78.54
N LYS A 174 -4.31 26.60 79.31
CA LYS A 174 -3.08 25.80 79.18
C LYS A 174 -3.30 24.27 79.20
N GLY A 175 -4.38 23.77 79.80
CA GLY A 175 -4.72 22.35 79.83
C GLY A 175 -5.17 21.77 78.48
N LEU A 176 -5.84 22.56 77.63
CA LEU A 176 -6.30 22.11 76.32
C LEU A 176 -5.18 22.09 75.29
N LYS A 177 -4.21 23.02 75.38
CA LYS A 177 -2.99 22.99 74.54
C LYS A 177 -2.22 21.68 74.69
N LYS A 178 -2.05 21.19 75.93
CA LYS A 178 -1.40 19.89 76.19
C LYS A 178 -2.16 18.70 75.61
N SER A 179 -3.49 18.71 75.62
CA SER A 179 -4.30 17.62 75.04
C SER A 179 -4.23 17.60 73.52
N VAL A 180 -4.28 18.78 72.87
CA VAL A 180 -4.13 18.88 71.41
C VAL A 180 -2.72 18.50 70.98
N GLU A 181 -1.70 18.88 71.73
CA GLU A 181 -0.30 18.48 71.47
C GLU A 181 -0.10 16.97 71.62
N LYS A 182 -0.80 16.33 72.57
CA LYS A 182 -0.82 14.87 72.73
C LYS A 182 -1.51 14.17 71.56
N ILE A 183 -2.62 14.71 71.05
CA ILE A 183 -3.34 14.19 69.87
C ILE A 183 -2.50 14.39 68.60
N TYR A 184 -1.88 15.56 68.44
CA TYR A 184 -0.98 15.85 67.32
C TYR A 184 0.22 14.91 67.29
N ASN A 185 0.88 14.68 68.43
CA ASN A 185 1.98 13.71 68.53
C ASN A 185 1.54 12.27 68.25
N ARG A 186 0.30 11.91 68.61
CA ARG A 186 -0.28 10.59 68.31
C ARG A 186 -0.58 10.44 66.81
N MET A 187 -1.15 11.45 66.17
CA MET A 187 -1.39 11.48 64.72
C MET A 187 -0.08 11.54 63.91
N ALA A 188 0.93 12.26 64.39
CA ALA A 188 2.26 12.31 63.79
C ALA A 188 2.95 10.93 63.84
N GLY A 189 2.80 10.19 64.93
CA GLY A 189 3.25 8.80 65.04
C GLY A 189 2.56 7.88 64.03
N VAL A 190 1.24 8.03 63.85
CA VAL A 190 0.45 7.27 62.87
C VAL A 190 0.86 7.62 61.44
N SER A 191 1.05 8.90 61.11
CA SER A 191 1.48 9.31 59.77
C SER A 191 2.89 8.80 59.42
N LYS A 192 3.81 8.78 60.40
CA LYS A 192 5.15 8.21 60.25
C LYS A 192 5.09 6.70 60.01
N LYS A 193 4.19 5.99 60.69
CA LYS A 193 3.97 4.54 60.53
C LYS A 193 3.40 4.19 59.16
N ILE A 194 2.40 4.96 58.70
CA ILE A 194 1.81 4.81 57.36
C ILE A 194 2.86 5.09 56.28
N LYS A 195 3.64 6.18 56.40
CA LYS A 195 4.73 6.49 55.48
C LYS A 195 5.76 5.36 55.41
N ASN A 196 6.11 4.76 56.55
CA ASN A 196 7.08 3.68 56.62
C ASN A 196 6.57 2.36 56.00
N ASN A 197 5.27 2.08 56.13
CA ASN A 197 4.63 0.94 55.45
C ASN A 197 4.57 1.15 53.93
N ILE A 198 4.26 2.37 53.48
CA ILE A 198 4.24 2.72 52.06
C ILE A 198 5.64 2.60 51.45
N THR A 199 6.69 3.11 52.12
CA THR A 199 8.07 2.97 51.63
C THR A 199 8.52 1.52 51.57
N LYS A 200 8.15 0.68 52.56
CA LYS A 200 8.39 -0.77 52.53
C LYS A 200 7.71 -1.43 51.32
N TRP A 201 6.43 -1.13 51.10
CA TRP A 201 5.68 -1.66 49.95
C TRP A 201 6.31 -1.24 48.61
N ILE A 202 6.75 0.02 48.47
CA ILE A 202 7.44 0.51 47.28
C ILE A 202 8.77 -0.20 47.06
N THR A 203 9.54 -0.48 48.11
CA THR A 203 10.80 -1.23 47.99
C THR A 203 10.58 -2.69 47.58
N ILE A 204 9.52 -3.33 48.06
CA ILE A 204 9.15 -4.70 47.67
C ILE A 204 8.74 -4.73 46.19
N LEU A 205 7.90 -3.79 45.76
CA LEU A 205 7.49 -3.66 44.36
C LEU A 205 8.67 -3.39 43.41
N LYS A 206 9.69 -2.64 43.85
CA LYS A 206 10.94 -2.45 43.07
C LYS A 206 11.79 -3.71 42.98
N LYS A 207 11.70 -4.63 43.96
CA LYS A 207 12.48 -5.88 43.97
C LYS A 207 11.91 -6.94 43.02
N TYR A 208 10.61 -6.91 42.75
CA TYR A 208 9.92 -7.80 41.79
C TYR A 208 9.99 -7.34 40.33
N LYS A 209 10.47 -6.12 40.06
CA LYS A 209 10.55 -5.53 38.71
C LYS A 209 11.96 -5.64 38.09
N LYS A 210 12.83 -6.46 38.66
CA LYS A 210 14.21 -6.74 38.21
C LYS A 210 14.35 -8.23 37.99
#